data_AF-A0A1H3WHF3-F1
#
_entry.id   AF-A0A1H3WHF3-F1
#
_cell.length_a   1.000
_cell.length_b   1.000
_cell.length_c   1.000
_cell.angle_alpha   90.00
_cell.angle_beta   90.00
_cell.angle_gamma   90.00
#
_symmetry.space_group_name_H-M   'P 1'
#
loop_
_entity.id
_entity.type
_entity.pdbx_description
1 polymer ?
#
loop_
_entity_poly.entity_id
_entity_poly.type
_entity_poly.pdbx_seq_one_letter_code
_entity_poly.pdbx_strand_id
1 'polypeptide(L)'
;MAHKKGAGSSRNGRESHSKRLGIKIFGGQEAIAGNILVRQRGTKHHPDKGVGIGKDHTLFALVDGTVIFRKKQDNKSYVSVLPAAVVTPVAEKIAPAPKAAKAEVEIEAPVAEAPAKKAPAKKTAKVEEVVTETETAPAE
;
A
#
# COMPACT_ATOMS: atom_id res chain seq x y z
N MET A 1 -31.46 -48.93 -24.41
CA MET A 1 -30.86 -47.82 -23.63
C MET A 1 -29.42 -48.15 -23.36
N ALA A 2 -28.47 -47.26 -23.67
CA ALA A 2 -27.06 -47.53 -23.46
C ALA A 2 -26.70 -47.45 -21.96
N HIS A 3 -26.48 -48.60 -21.33
CA HIS A 3 -25.98 -48.67 -19.96
C HIS A 3 -24.46 -48.54 -19.94
N LYS A 4 -23.98 -47.30 -20.02
CA LYS A 4 -22.76 -46.85 -19.34
C LYS A 4 -22.76 -45.33 -19.39
N LYS A 5 -22.93 -44.67 -18.24
CA LYS A 5 -22.58 -43.26 -18.14
C LYS A 5 -21.05 -43.18 -18.22
N GLY A 6 -20.53 -42.94 -19.42
CA GLY A 6 -19.13 -42.60 -19.60
C GLY A 6 -18.88 -41.27 -18.89
N ALA A 7 -18.27 -41.31 -17.70
CA ALA A 7 -17.87 -40.10 -16.99
C ALA A 7 -16.60 -39.55 -17.66
N GLY A 8 -16.76 -38.51 -18.48
CA GLY A 8 -15.64 -37.73 -18.99
C GLY A 8 -15.11 -36.79 -17.91
N SER A 9 -13.79 -36.81 -17.66
CA SER A 9 -13.14 -35.79 -16.84
C SER A 9 -13.13 -34.46 -17.60
N SER A 10 -13.60 -33.39 -16.96
CA SER A 10 -13.55 -32.03 -17.51
C SER A 10 -12.17 -31.43 -17.27
N ARG A 11 -11.54 -30.90 -18.33
CA ARG A 11 -10.20 -30.25 -18.27
C ARG A 11 -10.28 -28.77 -17.91
N ASN A 12 -11.08 -28.45 -16.90
CA ASN A 12 -11.27 -27.08 -16.42
C ASN A 12 -10.23 -26.78 -15.34
N GLY A 13 -9.00 -26.43 -15.75
CA GLY A 13 -7.89 -26.10 -14.85
C GLY A 13 -6.97 -24.99 -15.36
N ARG A 14 -7.37 -24.27 -16.41
CA ARG A 14 -6.60 -23.14 -16.93
C ARG A 14 -7.03 -21.87 -16.21
N GLU A 15 -6.14 -21.32 -15.41
CA GLU A 15 -6.32 -20.01 -14.78
C GLU A 15 -5.09 -19.13 -15.05
N SER A 16 -5.32 -17.83 -15.08
CA SER A 16 -4.32 -16.79 -15.21
C SER A 16 -3.85 -16.29 -13.83
N HIS A 17 -2.58 -15.91 -13.71
CA HIS A 17 -2.11 -15.26 -12.49
C HIS A 17 -2.80 -13.89 -12.28
N SER A 18 -3.14 -13.61 -11.03
CA SER A 18 -3.70 -12.32 -10.61
C SER A 18 -2.79 -11.15 -11.00
N LYS A 19 -3.40 -10.10 -11.55
CA LYS A 19 -2.71 -8.91 -12.07
C LYS A 19 -2.45 -7.83 -11.03
N ARG A 20 -2.69 -8.12 -9.74
CA ARG A 20 -2.42 -7.21 -8.59
C ARG A 20 -3.04 -5.81 -8.76
N LEU A 21 -4.23 -5.76 -9.37
CA LEU A 21 -5.05 -4.56 -9.52
C LEU A 21 -5.52 -4.06 -8.15
N GLY A 22 -6.04 -2.83 -8.10
CA GLY A 22 -6.61 -2.22 -6.91
C GLY A 22 -5.97 -0.88 -6.56
N ILE A 23 -6.48 -0.31 -5.46
CA ILE A 23 -5.99 0.93 -4.86
C ILE A 23 -4.63 0.65 -4.21
N LYS A 24 -3.71 1.60 -4.37
CA LYS A 24 -2.35 1.54 -3.81
C LYS A 24 -2.14 2.53 -2.68
N ILE A 25 -2.69 3.74 -2.84
CA ILE A 25 -2.71 4.78 -1.80
C ILE A 25 -4.17 5.11 -1.51
N PHE A 26 -4.54 5.05 -0.24
CA PHE A 26 -5.91 5.29 0.20
C PHE A 26 -6.20 6.78 0.43
N GLY A 27 -7.49 7.12 0.54
CA GLY A 27 -7.89 8.48 0.89
C GLY A 27 -7.35 8.89 2.27
N GLY A 28 -6.86 10.11 2.38
CA GLY A 28 -6.24 10.65 3.60
C GLY A 28 -4.75 10.35 3.73
N GLN A 29 -4.16 9.58 2.82
CA GLN A 29 -2.71 9.32 2.82
C GLN A 29 -1.96 10.31 1.92
N GLU A 30 -0.71 10.56 2.26
CA GLU A 30 0.19 11.37 1.45
C GLU A 30 0.69 10.59 0.22
N ALA A 31 0.76 11.27 -0.91
CA ALA A 31 1.31 10.79 -2.16
C ALA A 31 2.35 11.78 -2.65
N ILE A 32 3.43 11.24 -3.21
CA ILE A 32 4.46 11.99 -3.92
C ILE A 32 4.07 12.03 -5.41
N ALA A 33 4.46 13.07 -6.14
CA ALA A 33 4.33 13.16 -7.57
C ALA A 33 4.93 11.92 -8.26
N GLY A 34 4.18 11.33 -9.18
CA GLY A 34 4.52 10.08 -9.86
C GLY A 34 4.04 8.81 -9.14
N ASN A 35 3.58 8.88 -7.89
CA ASN A 35 3.06 7.70 -7.20
C ASN A 35 1.80 7.15 -7.89
N ILE A 36 1.71 5.83 -7.98
CA ILE A 36 0.52 5.15 -8.48
C ILE A 36 -0.54 5.16 -7.37
N LEU A 37 -1.72 5.69 -7.69
CA LEU A 37 -2.86 5.74 -6.78
C LEU A 37 -3.75 4.50 -6.96
N VAL A 38 -4.08 4.14 -8.20
CA VAL A 38 -5.00 3.03 -8.50
C VAL A 38 -4.57 2.33 -9.79
N ARG A 39 -4.45 1.00 -9.74
CA ARG A 39 -4.31 0.14 -10.93
C ARG A 39 -5.63 -0.52 -11.25
N GLN A 40 -6.20 -0.27 -12.41
CA GLN A 40 -7.55 -0.72 -12.73
C GLN A 40 -7.66 -1.30 -14.15
N ARG A 41 -8.83 -1.85 -14.44
CA ARG A 41 -9.25 -2.25 -15.79
C ARG A 41 -10.51 -1.46 -16.10
N GLY A 42 -10.42 -0.63 -17.14
CA GLY A 42 -11.35 0.47 -17.35
C GLY A 42 -11.26 1.54 -16.26
N THR A 43 -12.09 2.56 -16.35
CA THR A 43 -12.13 3.70 -15.42
C THR A 43 -13.21 3.51 -14.37
N LYS A 44 -12.93 2.71 -13.34
CA LYS A 44 -13.78 2.64 -12.14
C LYS A 44 -13.65 3.93 -11.32
N HIS A 45 -12.41 4.36 -11.16
CA HIS A 45 -12.04 5.64 -10.59
C HIS A 45 -11.60 6.58 -11.70
N HIS A 46 -12.11 7.80 -11.69
CA HIS A 46 -11.83 8.84 -12.68
C HIS A 46 -10.80 9.83 -12.11
N PRO A 47 -9.88 10.35 -12.93
CA PRO A 47 -8.99 11.42 -12.50
C PRO A 47 -9.78 12.71 -12.26
N ASP A 48 -9.30 13.51 -11.32
CA ASP A 48 -9.76 14.88 -11.07
C ASP A 48 -8.51 15.78 -10.90
N LYS A 49 -8.51 16.71 -9.95
CA LYS A 49 -7.40 17.65 -9.76
C LYS A 49 -6.13 16.95 -9.25
N GLY A 50 -4.98 17.27 -9.85
CA GLY A 50 -3.66 16.77 -9.42
C GLY A 50 -3.41 15.29 -9.71
N VAL A 51 -4.22 14.65 -10.56
CA VAL A 51 -4.13 13.22 -10.91
C VAL A 51 -4.13 13.04 -12.42
N GLY A 52 -3.18 12.25 -12.92
CA GLY A 52 -3.10 11.84 -14.32
C GLY A 52 -3.68 10.43 -14.55
N ILE A 53 -3.99 10.13 -15.81
CA ILE A 53 -4.42 8.80 -16.26
C ILE A 53 -3.44 8.24 -17.29
N GLY A 54 -2.99 7.00 -17.07
CA GLY A 54 -2.11 6.28 -18.00
C GLY A 54 -2.87 5.54 -19.10
N LYS A 55 -2.13 4.97 -20.06
CA LYS A 55 -2.70 4.17 -21.18
C LYS A 55 -3.55 2.98 -20.70
N ASP A 56 -3.17 2.35 -19.60
CA ASP A 56 -3.91 1.22 -19.01
C ASP A 56 -4.97 1.64 -17.99
N HIS A 57 -5.34 2.93 -17.98
CA HIS A 57 -6.25 3.58 -17.02
C HIS A 57 -5.73 3.60 -15.57
N THR A 58 -4.45 3.34 -15.35
CA THR A 58 -3.81 3.55 -14.05
C THR A 58 -3.82 5.03 -13.69
N LEU A 59 -4.23 5.35 -12.46
CA LEU A 59 -4.19 6.71 -11.93
C LEU A 59 -2.88 6.95 -11.18
N PHE A 60 -2.27 8.10 -11.42
CA PHE A 60 -1.02 8.52 -10.76
C PHE A 60 -1.08 9.99 -10.31
N ALA A 61 -0.37 10.32 -9.23
CA ALA A 61 -0.30 11.68 -8.71
C ALA A 61 0.58 12.56 -9.60
N LEU A 62 0.16 13.79 -9.87
CA LEU A 62 0.95 14.81 -10.59
C LEU A 62 1.67 15.76 -9.64
N VAL A 63 1.17 15.88 -8.41
CA VAL A 63 1.67 16.78 -7.37
C VAL A 63 1.77 16.03 -6.06
N ASP A 64 2.64 16.50 -5.17
CA ASP A 64 2.76 15.99 -3.81
C ASP A 64 1.57 16.46 -2.96
N GLY A 65 1.02 15.58 -2.14
CA GLY A 65 -0.03 15.95 -1.19
C GLY A 65 -0.96 14.82 -0.80
N THR A 66 -2.13 15.15 -0.27
CA THR A 66 -3.07 14.17 0.29
C THR A 66 -4.07 13.68 -0.74
N VAL A 67 -4.23 12.37 -0.86
CA VAL A 67 -5.18 11.75 -1.78
C VAL A 67 -6.60 11.81 -1.22
N ILE A 68 -7.57 12.21 -2.04
CA ILE A 68 -8.99 12.24 -1.67
C ILE A 68 -9.82 11.54 -2.74
N PHE A 69 -10.70 10.66 -2.29
CA PHE A 69 -11.71 10.01 -3.11
C PHE A 69 -13.05 10.70 -2.87
N ARG A 70 -13.71 11.17 -3.93
CA ARG A 70 -15.05 11.78 -3.86
C ARG A 70 -15.97 11.12 -4.88
N LYS A 71 -17.21 10.84 -4.50
CA LYS A 71 -18.26 10.47 -5.45
C LYS A 71 -18.93 11.75 -5.96
N LYS A 72 -19.12 11.88 -7.27
CA LYS A 72 -19.83 13.01 -7.89
C LYS A 72 -21.10 12.48 -8.58
N GLN A 73 -21.46 13.04 -9.72
CA GLN A 73 -22.62 12.65 -10.53
C GLN A 73 -22.53 11.18 -10.99
N ASP A 74 -23.69 10.56 -11.19
CA ASP A 74 -23.85 9.15 -11.61
C ASP A 74 -23.17 8.12 -10.68
N ASN A 75 -22.97 8.45 -9.39
CA ASN A 75 -22.22 7.61 -8.44
C ASN A 75 -20.79 7.26 -8.89
N LYS A 76 -20.22 8.01 -9.84
CA LYS A 76 -18.84 7.81 -10.30
C LYS A 76 -17.86 8.33 -9.25
N SER A 77 -16.82 7.54 -9.00
CA SER A 77 -15.76 7.88 -8.06
C SER A 77 -14.66 8.67 -8.77
N TYR A 78 -14.28 9.80 -8.19
CA TYR A 78 -13.22 10.70 -8.66
C TYR A 78 -12.09 10.74 -7.62
N VAL A 79 -10.86 10.79 -8.12
CA VAL A 79 -9.65 10.84 -7.29
C VAL A 79 -8.94 12.16 -7.55
N SER A 80 -8.71 12.91 -6.48
CA SER A 80 -7.97 14.17 -6.50
C SER A 80 -6.82 14.12 -5.49
N VAL A 81 -5.74 14.82 -5.77
CA VAL A 81 -4.68 15.08 -4.79
C VAL A 81 -4.77 16.54 -4.36
N LEU A 82 -4.95 16.79 -3.07
CA LEU A 82 -4.82 18.13 -2.50
C LEU A 82 -3.34 18.41 -2.28
N PRO A 83 -2.76 19.44 -2.91
CA PRO A 83 -1.36 19.74 -2.72
C PRO A 83 -1.09 20.06 -1.25
N ALA A 84 -0.15 19.34 -0.64
CA ALA A 84 0.37 19.75 0.66
C ALA A 84 1.18 21.01 0.38
N ALA A 85 0.83 22.13 1.03
CA ALA A 85 1.54 23.39 0.85
C ALA A 85 3.01 23.16 1.19
N VAL A 86 3.83 23.08 0.15
CA VAL A 86 5.26 22.89 0.30
C VAL A 86 5.78 24.14 0.99
N VAL A 87 6.19 23.99 2.24
CA VAL A 87 7.08 24.95 2.88
C VAL A 87 8.35 24.91 2.03
N THR A 88 8.55 25.96 1.24
CA THR A 88 9.78 26.17 0.51
C THR A 88 10.89 26.42 1.52
N PRO A 89 11.91 25.56 1.70
CA PRO A 89 13.22 26.10 1.95
C PRO A 89 13.64 26.79 0.65
N VAL A 90 13.51 28.11 0.63
CA VAL A 90 14.23 28.96 -0.33
C VAL A 90 15.71 28.71 -0.06
N ALA A 91 16.32 27.79 -0.82
CA ALA A 91 17.76 27.74 -0.96
C ALA A 91 18.13 28.67 -2.11
N GLU A 92 18.83 29.73 -1.75
CA GLU A 92 19.32 30.79 -2.60
C GLU A 92 20.02 30.32 -3.88
N LYS A 93 19.91 31.17 -4.90
CA LYS A 93 20.93 31.33 -5.94
C LYS A 93 22.30 31.48 -5.27
N ILE A 94 23.25 30.60 -5.58
CA ILE A 94 24.66 30.97 -5.74
C ILE A 94 25.21 30.08 -6.86
N ALA A 95 25.42 30.70 -8.02
CA ALA A 95 26.49 30.29 -8.92
C ALA A 95 27.80 30.84 -8.34
N PRO A 96 28.87 30.05 -8.32
CA PRO A 96 30.04 30.49 -9.07
C PRO A 96 30.70 29.33 -9.82
N ALA A 97 31.03 29.59 -11.08
CA ALA A 97 32.00 28.79 -11.84
C ALA A 97 33.44 29.11 -11.35
N PRO A 98 34.49 28.61 -12.02
CA PRO A 98 35.12 27.31 -11.85
C PRO A 98 36.60 27.44 -11.39
N LYS A 99 37.20 26.37 -10.84
CA LYS A 99 38.59 25.89 -11.11
C LYS A 99 39.15 25.04 -9.97
N ALA A 100 40.03 24.14 -10.42
CA ALA A 100 41.18 23.55 -9.74
C ALA A 100 40.99 22.22 -9.00
N ALA A 101 41.75 21.26 -9.52
CA ALA A 101 42.08 19.97 -8.97
C ALA A 101 42.87 20.04 -7.66
N LYS A 102 42.67 19.02 -6.82
CA LYS A 102 43.61 18.26 -5.96
C LYS A 102 42.74 17.49 -4.96
N ALA A 103 42.64 16.16 -5.03
CA ALA A 103 43.57 15.19 -4.42
C ALA A 103 43.80 15.50 -2.92
N GLU A 104 43.18 14.70 -2.03
CA GLU A 104 43.82 14.02 -0.91
C GLU A 104 42.79 13.19 -0.09
N VAL A 105 43.31 12.16 0.55
CA VAL A 105 42.68 11.01 1.21
C VAL A 105 43.05 11.06 2.68
N GLU A 106 42.10 10.80 3.60
CA GLU A 106 42.30 10.41 5.02
C GLU A 106 40.91 9.92 5.51
N ILE A 107 40.58 8.62 5.58
CA ILE A 107 40.90 7.59 6.59
C ILE A 107 40.87 8.11 8.04
N GLU A 108 39.80 7.83 8.78
CA GLU A 108 39.90 7.18 10.10
C GLU A 108 38.53 6.66 10.58
N ALA A 109 38.47 5.33 10.74
CA ALA A 109 37.56 4.67 11.65
C ALA A 109 38.17 4.70 13.05
N PRO A 110 37.34 4.66 14.11
CA PRO A 110 37.59 3.62 15.09
C PRO A 110 36.36 2.79 15.42
N VAL A 111 36.72 1.55 15.74
CA VAL A 111 35.94 0.35 16.02
C VAL A 111 35.65 0.26 17.53
N ALA A 112 34.66 -0.58 17.86
CA ALA A 112 34.39 -1.24 19.16
C ALA A 112 33.56 -0.41 20.17
N GLU A 113 32.62 -0.97 20.94
CA GLU A 113 32.25 -2.36 21.21
C GLU A 113 30.81 -2.42 21.77
N ALA A 114 30.09 -3.50 21.47
CA ALA A 114 28.85 -3.89 22.14
C ALA A 114 29.12 -4.35 23.59
N PRO A 115 28.09 -4.52 24.44
CA PRO A 115 27.56 -5.88 24.54
C PRO A 115 26.04 -5.97 24.75
N ALA A 116 25.59 -7.20 24.52
CA ALA A 116 24.23 -7.66 24.33
C ALA A 116 23.55 -8.22 25.60
N LYS A 117 22.32 -8.70 25.36
CA LYS A 117 21.50 -9.72 26.08
C LYS A 117 20.44 -9.12 27.03
N LYS A 118 19.20 -9.62 27.11
CA LYS A 118 18.63 -10.90 26.68
C LYS A 118 17.10 -10.81 26.68
N ALA A 119 16.45 -11.37 25.65
CA ALA A 119 15.11 -11.93 25.79
C ALA A 119 15.13 -13.17 26.69
N PRO A 120 13.97 -13.60 27.24
CA PRO A 120 13.65 -15.01 27.08
C PRO A 120 12.20 -15.28 26.71
N ALA A 121 12.02 -16.34 25.92
CA ALA A 121 10.76 -16.92 25.56
C ALA A 121 10.42 -18.14 26.46
N LYS A 122 9.10 -18.34 26.68
CA LYS A 122 8.34 -19.62 26.70
C LYS A 122 8.50 -20.64 27.86
N LYS A 123 7.35 -20.97 28.49
CA LYS A 123 6.89 -22.29 29.01
C LYS A 123 5.38 -22.14 29.37
N THR A 124 4.40 -22.70 28.66
CA THR A 124 3.78 -24.06 28.70
C THR A 124 3.04 -24.47 29.98
N ALA A 125 1.82 -25.00 29.74
CA ALA A 125 0.95 -25.88 30.56
C ALA A 125 -0.05 -25.17 31.51
N LYS A 126 -1.28 -25.64 31.80
CA LYS A 126 -2.22 -26.69 31.32
C LYS A 126 -3.40 -26.67 32.34
N VAL A 127 -4.67 -26.81 31.89
CA VAL A 127 -5.87 -27.32 32.64
C VAL A 127 -6.42 -26.33 33.72
N GLU A 128 -7.71 -25.99 33.83
CA GLU A 128 -8.88 -26.80 34.16
C GLU A 128 -10.23 -26.23 33.67
N GLU A 129 -11.12 -27.19 33.47
CA GLU A 129 -12.56 -27.18 33.27
C GLU A 129 -13.29 -26.78 34.57
N VAL A 130 -14.25 -25.85 34.52
CA VAL A 130 -15.33 -25.78 35.52
C VAL A 130 -16.66 -25.50 34.81
N VAL A 131 -17.43 -26.57 34.70
CA VAL A 131 -18.88 -26.59 34.50
C VAL A 131 -19.52 -26.18 35.82
N THR A 132 -20.40 -25.17 35.81
CA THR A 132 -21.52 -25.09 36.76
C THR A 132 -22.74 -24.52 36.06
N GLU A 133 -23.70 -25.41 35.81
CA GLU A 133 -25.10 -25.12 35.59
C GLU A 133 -25.72 -24.47 36.85
N THR A 134 -26.71 -23.60 36.66
CA THR A 134 -27.92 -23.40 37.51
C THR A 134 -28.69 -22.21 36.89
N GLU A 135 -29.75 -22.43 36.13
CA GLU A 135 -31.16 -22.65 36.52
C GLU A 135 -31.98 -21.33 36.57
N THR A 136 -33.13 -21.36 35.86
CA THR A 136 -34.41 -20.68 36.24
C THR A 136 -34.53 -19.17 35.97
N ALA A 137 -35.54 -18.57 35.33
CA ALA A 137 -36.76 -18.93 34.58
C ALA A 137 -37.29 -17.62 33.91
N PRO A 138 -38.28 -17.65 32.98
CA PRO A 138 -38.80 -16.46 32.32
C PRO A 138 -40.11 -15.89 32.94
N ALA A 139 -40.22 -14.56 32.98
CA ALA A 139 -41.42 -13.70 33.05
C ALA A 139 -40.90 -12.28 32.73
N GLU A 140 -41.43 -11.47 31.80
CA GLU A 140 -42.81 -11.07 31.49
C GLU A 140 -42.88 -10.62 30.01
#